data_AF-M0R7K9-F1
#
_entry.id   AF-M0R7K9-F1
#
_cell.length_a   1.000
_cell.length_b   1.000
_cell.length_c   1.000
_cell.angle_alpha   90.00
_cell.angle_beta   90.00
_cell.angle_gamma   90.00
#
_symmetry.space_group_name_H-M   'P 1'
#
loop_
_entity.id
_entity.type
_entity.pdbx_description
1 polymer ?
#
loop_
_entity_poly.entity_id
_entity_poly.type
_entity_poly.pdbx_seq_one_letter_code
_entity_poly.pdbx_strand_id
1 'polypeptide(L)'
;MFQLEAMLPLLILAFLGTPAVLTQSRYHGSETGKHFCIVAPEGEPVTGIWASLKNNILSSIRLKFGNNWSQEYGSSGRAEIEVKLNPDETVLGFSGSFYIFMHQIIITTSQPRELIIGPLTGRYVYTSYPENPNHVFRGICGYYVTGGLKGMRYLWGNVNGTCTE
;
A
#
# COMPACT_ATOMS: atom_id res chain seq x y z
N MET A 1 -19.09 -36.16 -42.58
CA MET A 1 -18.79 -34.84 -43.17
C MET A 1 -19.00 -33.80 -42.08
N PHE A 2 -17.95 -33.49 -41.32
CA PHE A 2 -18.04 -32.50 -40.23
C PHE A 2 -17.96 -31.10 -40.85
N GLN A 3 -19.04 -30.34 -40.75
CA GLN A 3 -19.13 -28.98 -41.31
C GLN A 3 -18.15 -28.05 -40.59
N LEU A 4 -17.05 -27.73 -41.28
CA LEU A 4 -16.00 -26.79 -40.83
C LEU A 4 -16.57 -25.38 -40.53
N GLU A 5 -17.70 -25.05 -41.16
CA GLU A 5 -18.35 -23.73 -41.11
C GLU A 5 -18.92 -23.38 -39.73
N ALA A 6 -19.33 -24.37 -38.94
CA ALA A 6 -19.89 -24.14 -37.60
C ALA A 6 -18.81 -23.77 -36.56
N MET A 7 -17.53 -24.08 -36.82
CA MET A 7 -16.44 -23.84 -35.86
C MET A 7 -16.00 -22.38 -35.82
N LEU A 8 -16.11 -21.66 -36.95
CA LEU A 8 -15.67 -20.26 -37.06
C LEU A 8 -16.49 -19.29 -36.17
N PRO A 9 -17.84 -19.35 -36.12
CA PRO A 9 -18.60 -18.47 -35.22
C PRO A 9 -18.40 -18.81 -33.74
N LEU A 10 -18.15 -20.07 -33.38
CA LEU A 10 -17.85 -20.48 -31.99
C LEU A 10 -16.55 -19.87 -31.48
N LEU A 11 -15.53 -19.73 -32.34
CA LEU A 11 -14.25 -19.13 -31.96
C LEU A 11 -14.39 -17.63 -31.66
N ILE A 12 -15.22 -16.91 -32.42
CA ILE A 12 -15.47 -15.47 -32.23
C ILE A 12 -16.20 -15.22 -30.91
N LEU A 13 -17.16 -16.09 -30.54
CA LEU A 13 -17.89 -15.95 -29.28
C LEU A 13 -17.00 -16.20 -28.06
N ALA A 14 -15.99 -17.08 -28.17
CA ALA A 14 -15.03 -17.32 -27.10
C ALA A 14 -14.11 -16.12 -26.81
N PHE A 15 -13.77 -15.30 -27.82
CA PHE A 15 -12.92 -14.12 -27.62
C PHE A 15 -13.66 -12.94 -26.95
N LEU A 16 -14.96 -12.78 -27.21
CA LEU A 16 -15.80 -11.78 -26.54
C LEU A 16 -16.03 -12.12 -25.05
N GLY A 17 -15.80 -13.37 -24.66
CA GLY A 17 -15.85 -13.84 -23.29
C GLY A 17 -14.55 -13.66 -22.50
N THR A 18 -13.52 -12.98 -23.03
CA THR A 18 -12.37 -12.61 -22.21
C THR A 18 -12.89 -11.75 -21.06
N PRO A 19 -12.86 -12.22 -19.79
CA PRO A 19 -13.17 -11.34 -18.70
C PRO A 19 -12.17 -10.20 -18.85
N ALA A 20 -12.68 -8.97 -19.02
CA ALA A 20 -11.85 -7.79 -18.82
C ALA A 20 -11.07 -8.09 -17.54
N VAL A 21 -9.75 -8.23 -17.65
CA VAL A 21 -8.92 -8.57 -16.50
C VAL A 21 -9.12 -7.41 -15.56
N LEU A 22 -10.05 -7.56 -14.62
CA LEU A 22 -10.27 -6.63 -13.54
C LEU A 22 -8.95 -6.71 -12.80
N THR A 23 -8.04 -5.78 -13.08
CA THR A 23 -6.81 -5.65 -12.31
C THR A 23 -7.29 -5.42 -10.90
N GLN A 24 -7.23 -6.48 -10.09
CA GLN A 24 -7.76 -6.43 -8.74
C GLN A 24 -7.02 -5.31 -8.03
N SER A 25 -7.78 -4.42 -7.40
CA SER A 25 -7.21 -3.30 -6.68
C SER A 25 -6.21 -3.81 -5.64
N ARG A 26 -5.00 -3.22 -5.64
CA ARG A 26 -3.94 -3.54 -4.67
C ARG A 26 -4.08 -2.77 -3.36
N TYR A 27 -5.20 -2.08 -3.12
CA TYR A 27 -5.47 -1.41 -1.86
C TYR A 27 -5.97 -2.40 -0.81
N HIS A 28 -5.39 -2.35 0.37
CA HIS A 28 -5.89 -3.00 1.56
C HIS A 28 -6.88 -2.06 2.25
N GLY A 29 -8.13 -2.48 2.40
CA GLY A 29 -9.19 -1.64 2.94
C GLY A 29 -10.10 -1.04 1.87
N SER A 30 -10.76 0.06 2.21
CA SER A 30 -11.79 0.68 1.38
C SER A 30 -11.22 1.83 0.55
N GLU A 31 -11.58 1.86 -0.73
CA GLU A 31 -11.25 2.93 -1.68
C GLU A 31 -12.25 4.10 -1.64
N THR A 32 -12.64 4.53 -0.45
CA THR A 32 -13.65 5.57 -0.26
C THR A 32 -13.06 6.83 0.36
N GLY A 33 -13.48 8.00 -0.15
CA GLY A 33 -13.01 9.30 0.33
C GLY A 33 -11.96 9.92 -0.56
N LYS A 34 -11.12 10.78 0.02
CA LYS A 34 -10.07 11.50 -0.70
C LYS A 34 -8.86 10.61 -0.92
N HIS A 35 -8.47 10.46 -2.18
CA HIS A 35 -7.26 9.74 -2.57
C HIS A 35 -6.01 10.59 -2.32
N PHE A 36 -4.89 9.92 -2.02
CA PHE A 36 -3.57 10.53 -1.94
C PHE A 36 -2.48 9.53 -2.32
N CYS A 37 -1.30 10.05 -2.69
CA CYS A 37 -0.06 9.29 -2.80
C CYS A 37 1.10 10.11 -2.23
N ILE A 38 1.98 9.42 -1.50
CA ILE A 38 3.26 9.90 -0.99
C ILE A 38 4.32 9.04 -1.64
N VAL A 39 5.07 9.58 -2.60
CA VAL A 39 6.09 8.86 -3.35
C VAL A 39 7.45 9.51 -3.12
N ALA A 40 8.45 8.70 -2.81
CA ALA A 40 9.81 9.18 -2.63
C ALA A 40 10.35 9.74 -3.96
N PRO A 41 11.05 10.89 -3.93
CA PRO A 41 11.78 11.40 -5.09
C PRO A 41 12.79 10.38 -5.62
N GLU A 42 13.10 10.44 -6.91
CA GLU A 42 14.12 9.58 -7.52
C GLU A 42 15.46 9.68 -6.76
N GLY A 43 16.07 8.54 -6.46
CA GLY A 43 17.33 8.47 -5.71
C GLY A 43 17.21 8.70 -4.20
N GLU A 44 16.05 9.16 -3.69
CA GLU A 44 15.84 9.34 -2.26
C GLU A 44 15.19 8.10 -1.62
N PRO A 45 15.78 7.48 -0.59
CA PRO A 45 15.17 6.37 0.12
C PRO A 45 14.11 6.86 1.12
N VAL A 46 13.11 6.03 1.39
CA VAL A 46 12.23 6.23 2.54
C VAL A 46 12.99 5.84 3.81
N THR A 47 13.13 6.77 4.76
CA THR A 47 13.91 6.59 6.00
C THR A 47 13.05 6.53 7.26
N GLY A 48 11.74 6.77 7.12
CA GLY A 48 10.83 6.73 8.25
C GLY A 48 9.37 6.85 7.85
N ILE A 49 8.52 6.44 8.78
CA ILE A 49 7.07 6.51 8.68
C ILE A 49 6.57 7.15 9.96
N TRP A 50 5.77 8.20 9.83
CA TRP A 50 5.02 8.77 10.94
C TRP A 50 3.55 8.52 10.68
N ALA A 51 2.81 8.16 11.73
CA ALA A 51 1.37 8.03 11.66
C ALA A 51 0.73 8.51 12.96
N SER A 52 -0.48 9.07 12.85
CA SER A 52 -1.29 9.42 14.01
C SER A 52 -2.44 8.44 14.21
N LEU A 53 -2.83 8.24 15.47
CA LEU A 53 -3.97 7.44 15.88
C LEU A 53 -5.08 8.32 16.45
N LYS A 54 -6.32 7.91 16.19
CA LYS A 54 -7.55 8.41 16.81
C LYS A 54 -8.41 7.20 17.17
N ASN A 55 -8.77 6.99 18.42
CA ASN A 55 -9.63 5.85 18.81
C ASN A 55 -9.18 4.50 18.23
N ASN A 56 -7.89 4.18 18.31
CA ASN A 56 -7.28 2.94 17.80
C ASN A 56 -7.32 2.74 16.27
N ILE A 57 -7.66 3.76 15.49
CA ILE A 57 -7.53 3.75 14.03
C ILE A 57 -6.42 4.70 13.58
N LEU A 58 -5.76 4.35 12.48
CA LEU A 58 -4.81 5.22 11.80
C LEU A 58 -5.58 6.37 11.18
N SER A 59 -5.31 7.59 11.65
CA SER A 59 -6.01 8.78 11.19
C SER A 59 -5.22 9.51 10.11
N SER A 60 -3.90 9.59 10.21
CA SER A 60 -3.04 10.23 9.21
C SER A 60 -1.65 9.59 9.11
N ILE A 61 -0.94 9.88 8.01
CA ILE A 61 0.37 9.33 7.68
C ILE A 61 1.23 10.34 6.91
N ARG A 62 2.55 10.27 7.12
CA ARG A 62 3.58 10.92 6.29
C ARG A 62 4.83 10.06 6.23
N LEU A 63 5.61 10.21 5.17
CA LEU A 63 6.88 9.51 4.98
C LEU A 63 8.06 10.46 5.17
N LYS A 64 9.17 9.92 5.64
CA LYS A 64 10.44 10.64 5.69
C LYS A 64 11.30 10.21 4.50
N PHE A 65 11.82 11.18 3.75
CA PHE A 65 12.75 10.97 2.64
C PHE A 65 14.08 11.63 3.02
N GLY A 66 15.12 10.82 3.19
CA GLY A 66 16.36 11.28 3.80
C GLY A 66 16.12 11.96 5.15
N ASN A 67 16.27 13.29 5.21
CA ASN A 67 16.03 14.11 6.41
C ASN A 67 14.70 14.87 6.41
N ASN A 68 13.96 14.88 5.31
CA ASN A 68 12.76 15.71 5.15
C ASN A 68 11.48 14.90 5.30
N TRP A 69 10.46 15.50 5.90
CA TRP A 69 9.14 14.92 5.96
C TRP A 69 8.32 15.30 4.73
N SER A 70 7.57 14.34 4.20
CA SER A 70 6.52 14.60 3.23
C SER A 70 5.36 15.37 3.87
N GLN A 71 4.45 15.84 3.01
CA GLN A 71 3.13 16.26 3.47
C GLN A 71 2.40 15.13 4.20
N GLU A 72 1.64 15.50 5.23
CA GLU A 72 0.72 14.61 5.95
C GLU A 72 -0.60 14.46 5.21
N TYR A 73 -1.09 13.22 5.14
CA TYR A 73 -2.39 12.88 4.58
C TYR A 73 -3.24 12.11 5.58
N GLY A 74 -4.51 12.49 5.69
CA GLY A 74 -5.46 11.88 6.61
C GLY A 74 -6.29 12.92 7.35
N SER A 75 -6.71 12.56 8.55
CA SER A 75 -7.43 13.40 9.49
C SER A 75 -6.66 13.58 10.80
N SER A 76 -6.98 14.65 11.52
CA SER A 76 -6.34 15.00 12.78
C SER A 76 -6.38 13.84 13.78
N GLY A 77 -5.21 13.43 14.27
CA GLY A 77 -5.02 12.45 15.33
C GLY A 77 -4.60 13.07 16.66
N ARG A 78 -4.43 12.24 17.68
CA ARG A 78 -3.95 12.66 19.01
C ARG A 78 -2.64 12.01 19.41
N ALA A 79 -2.52 10.71 19.17
CA ALA A 79 -1.30 9.97 19.45
C ALA A 79 -0.47 9.87 18.19
N GLU A 80 0.83 10.07 18.29
CA GLU A 80 1.76 10.04 17.17
C GLU A 80 2.75 8.90 17.39
N ILE A 81 2.99 8.11 16.35
CA ILE A 81 3.99 7.07 16.33
C ILE A 81 4.94 7.38 15.17
N GLU A 82 6.21 7.55 15.49
CA GLU A 82 7.28 7.71 14.51
C GLU A 82 8.13 6.44 14.50
N VAL A 83 8.25 5.85 13.31
CA VAL A 83 9.17 4.76 13.02
C VAL A 83 10.31 5.31 12.17
N LYS A 84 11.54 5.11 12.63
CA LYS A 84 12.75 5.42 11.88
C LYS A 84 13.46 4.13 11.47
N LEU A 85 13.84 4.06 10.21
CA LEU A 85 14.77 3.05 9.74
C LEU A 85 16.18 3.45 10.14
N ASN A 86 16.96 2.48 10.60
CA ASN A 86 18.37 2.63 10.83
C ASN A 86 19.10 2.82 9.48
N PRO A 87 20.30 3.41 9.47
CA PRO A 87 21.17 3.34 8.30
C PRO A 87 21.27 1.89 7.79
N ASP A 88 21.16 1.71 6.47
CA ASP A 88 21.21 0.42 5.78
C ASP A 88 20.07 -0.57 6.11
N GLU A 89 19.06 -0.15 6.87
CA GLU A 89 17.84 -0.94 7.08
C GLU A 89 16.86 -0.73 5.92
N THR A 90 16.45 -1.84 5.32
CA THR A 90 15.53 -1.85 4.18
C THR A 90 14.22 -2.47 4.59
N VAL A 91 13.10 -1.88 4.14
CA VAL A 91 11.78 -2.47 4.28
C VAL A 91 11.64 -3.63 3.30
N LEU A 92 11.32 -4.81 3.83
CA LEU A 92 11.08 -6.02 3.04
C LEU A 92 9.60 -6.23 2.73
N GLY A 93 8.72 -5.74 3.59
CA GLY A 93 7.28 -5.94 3.46
C GLY A 93 6.48 -5.21 4.52
N PHE A 94 5.19 -5.17 4.29
CA PHE A 94 4.21 -4.68 5.25
C PHE A 94 3.20 -5.75 5.56
N SER A 95 2.72 -5.75 6.79
CA SER A 95 1.49 -6.42 7.17
C SER A 95 0.65 -5.50 8.05
N GLY A 96 -0.54 -5.92 8.42
CA GLY A 96 -1.37 -5.13 9.32
C GLY A 96 -2.81 -5.57 9.34
N SER A 97 -3.67 -4.70 9.88
CA SER A 97 -5.10 -4.98 9.99
C SER A 97 -5.98 -3.76 9.69
N PHE A 98 -7.18 -4.03 9.19
CA PHE A 98 -8.22 -3.04 8.91
C PHE A 98 -9.63 -3.60 9.16
N TYR A 99 -10.61 -2.71 9.26
CA TYR A 99 -12.02 -3.05 9.17
C TYR A 99 -12.76 -1.99 8.37
N ILE A 100 -13.34 -0.99 9.05
CA ILE A 100 -13.89 0.21 8.40
C ILE A 100 -12.76 1.21 8.11
N PHE A 101 -11.75 1.26 8.98
CA PHE A 101 -10.55 2.07 8.84
C PHE A 101 -9.32 1.16 8.90
N MET A 102 -8.14 1.71 8.63
CA MET A 102 -6.88 1.05 8.89
C MET A 102 -6.58 1.13 10.40
N HIS A 103 -6.16 0.02 11.01
CA HIS A 103 -5.89 -0.04 12.47
C HIS A 103 -4.40 -0.23 12.77
N GLN A 104 -3.72 -1.03 11.94
CA GLN A 104 -2.33 -1.41 12.18
C GLN A 104 -1.50 -1.44 10.90
N ILE A 105 -0.25 -1.02 11.03
CA ILE A 105 0.85 -1.29 10.09
C ILE A 105 1.95 -1.99 10.88
N ILE A 106 2.46 -3.07 10.35
CA ILE A 106 3.66 -3.77 10.81
C ILE A 106 4.65 -3.73 9.66
N ILE A 107 5.88 -3.31 9.94
CA ILE A 107 6.92 -3.16 8.94
C ILE A 107 7.94 -4.27 9.20
N THR A 108 8.06 -5.17 8.22
CA THR A 108 9.10 -6.19 8.18
C THR A 108 10.33 -5.57 7.52
N THR A 109 11.49 -5.66 8.17
CA THR A 109 12.73 -5.06 7.69
C THR A 109 13.86 -6.08 7.58
N SER A 110 14.99 -5.66 7.03
CA SER A 110 16.23 -6.45 7.02
C SER A 110 16.85 -6.64 8.41
N GLN A 111 16.36 -5.93 9.44
CA GLN A 111 16.82 -6.10 10.82
C GLN A 111 15.87 -7.04 11.60
N PRO A 112 16.38 -7.78 12.61
CA PRO A 112 15.57 -8.70 13.42
C PRO A 112 14.71 -7.94 14.45
N ARG A 113 13.84 -7.06 13.96
CA ARG A 113 12.89 -6.26 14.76
C ARG A 113 11.59 -6.08 13.98
N GLU A 114 10.50 -5.95 14.73
CA GLU A 114 9.21 -5.57 14.18
C GLU A 114 8.92 -4.11 14.54
N LEU A 115 8.55 -3.31 13.55
CA LEU A 115 8.14 -1.93 13.77
C LEU A 115 6.63 -1.86 13.61
N ILE A 116 5.93 -1.61 14.72
CA ILE A 116 4.47 -1.71 14.80
C ILE A 116 3.89 -0.32 15.04
N ILE A 117 2.92 0.05 14.20
CA ILE A 117 2.13 1.26 14.32
C ILE A 117 0.67 0.86 14.52
N GLY A 118 0.11 1.23 15.67
CA GLY A 118 -1.29 0.96 16.00
C GLY A 118 -1.57 -0.45 16.52
N PRO A 119 -2.77 -0.67 17.08
CA PRO A 119 -3.12 -1.94 17.73
C PRO A 119 -3.75 -2.95 16.75
N LEU A 120 -3.52 -4.25 16.98
CA LEU A 120 -4.17 -5.35 16.26
C LEU A 120 -5.66 -5.47 16.64
N THR A 121 -6.47 -4.55 16.12
CA THR A 121 -7.92 -4.45 16.39
C THR A 121 -8.77 -4.45 15.12
N GLY A 122 -8.13 -4.47 13.94
CA GLY A 122 -8.81 -4.66 12.68
C GLY A 122 -9.33 -6.09 12.52
N ARG A 123 -10.45 -6.25 11.81
CA ARG A 123 -11.08 -7.55 11.55
C ARG A 123 -10.36 -8.34 10.46
N TYR A 124 -9.81 -7.66 9.48
CA TYR A 124 -9.14 -8.24 8.32
C TYR A 124 -7.65 -7.96 8.42
N VAL A 125 -6.84 -8.97 8.15
CA VAL A 125 -5.37 -8.84 8.08
C VAL A 125 -4.92 -8.77 6.63
N TYR A 126 -3.79 -8.13 6.39
CA TYR A 126 -3.19 -8.04 5.06
C TYR A 126 -1.68 -8.19 5.11
N THR A 127 -1.11 -8.52 3.96
CA THR A 127 0.32 -8.50 3.67
C THR A 127 0.56 -7.80 2.34
N SER A 128 1.71 -7.14 2.21
CA SER A 128 2.17 -6.48 0.99
C SER A 128 3.67 -6.62 0.89
N TYR A 129 4.11 -7.24 -0.18
CA TYR A 129 5.51 -7.48 -0.51
C TYR A 129 5.74 -7.09 -1.96
N PRO A 130 6.98 -6.74 -2.32
CA PRO A 130 7.27 -6.43 -3.71
C PRO A 130 7.12 -7.68 -4.60
N GLU A 131 6.60 -7.52 -5.81
CA GLU A 131 6.50 -8.58 -6.82
C GLU A 131 7.89 -8.95 -7.34
N ASN A 132 8.74 -7.94 -7.53
CA ASN A 132 10.15 -8.14 -7.84
C ASN A 132 10.97 -8.04 -6.54
N PRO A 133 11.71 -9.08 -6.12
CA PRO A 133 12.51 -9.03 -4.89
C PRO A 133 13.60 -7.96 -4.87
N ASN A 134 13.95 -7.37 -6.02
CA ASN A 134 14.89 -6.26 -6.12
C ASN A 134 14.23 -4.88 -5.97
N HIS A 135 12.90 -4.80 -5.89
CA HIS A 135 12.20 -3.55 -5.66
C HIS A 135 12.23 -3.17 -4.18
N VAL A 136 12.41 -1.88 -3.94
CA VAL A 136 12.42 -1.28 -2.61
C VAL A 136 11.11 -0.53 -2.37
N PHE A 137 10.78 -0.30 -1.11
CA PHE A 137 9.65 0.54 -0.74
C PHE A 137 9.86 1.98 -1.23
N ARG A 138 8.90 2.49 -2.02
CA ARG A 138 8.96 3.82 -2.64
C ARG A 138 7.88 4.77 -2.15
N GLY A 139 6.80 4.28 -1.56
CA GLY A 139 5.71 5.17 -1.19
C GLY A 139 4.42 4.49 -0.78
N ILE A 140 3.44 5.30 -0.41
CA ILE A 140 2.13 4.85 0.01
C ILE A 140 1.10 5.64 -0.78
N CYS A 141 0.13 4.94 -1.37
CA CYS A 141 -1.12 5.55 -1.77
C CYS A 141 -2.23 5.12 -0.83
N GLY A 142 -3.27 5.93 -0.70
CA GLY A 142 -4.40 5.56 0.14
C GLY A 142 -5.62 6.43 -0.08
N TYR A 143 -6.64 6.11 0.72
CA TYR A 143 -7.89 6.84 0.81
C TYR A 143 -8.16 7.21 2.25
N TYR A 144 -8.71 8.41 2.48
CA TYR A 144 -9.12 8.84 3.82
C TYR A 144 -10.41 9.66 3.78
N VAL A 145 -11.08 9.66 4.92
CA VAL A 145 -12.20 10.56 5.24
C VAL A 145 -11.88 11.26 6.56
N THR A 146 -12.75 12.18 7.00
CA THR A 146 -12.60 12.86 8.29
C THR A 146 -12.47 11.91 9.49
N GLY A 147 -13.01 10.69 9.35
CA GLY A 147 -12.88 9.61 10.33
C GLY A 147 -11.47 9.03 10.45
N GLY A 148 -10.67 8.97 9.37
CA GLY A 148 -9.33 8.38 9.34
C GLY A 148 -9.01 7.71 8.00
N LEU A 149 -7.92 6.94 7.96
CA LEU A 149 -7.46 6.21 6.79
C LEU A 149 -8.39 5.01 6.50
N LYS A 150 -8.84 4.89 5.26
CA LYS A 150 -9.83 3.91 4.79
C LYS A 150 -9.20 2.71 4.10
N GLY A 151 -8.16 2.96 3.31
CA GLY A 151 -7.42 1.94 2.61
C GLY A 151 -6.05 2.43 2.19
N MET A 152 -5.09 1.52 2.05
CA MET A 152 -3.70 1.83 1.70
C MET A 152 -3.12 0.79 0.75
N ARG A 153 -2.22 1.23 -0.13
CA ARG A 153 -1.37 0.41 -0.98
C ARG A 153 0.07 0.86 -0.78
N TYR A 154 0.98 -0.10 -0.75
CA TYR A 154 2.41 0.14 -0.69
C TYR A 154 2.99 0.06 -2.10
N LEU A 155 3.78 1.06 -2.45
CA LEU A 155 4.42 1.18 -3.75
C LEU A 155 5.83 0.63 -3.66
N TRP A 156 6.19 -0.22 -4.60
CA TRP A 156 7.52 -0.77 -4.72
C TRP A 156 8.11 -0.44 -6.08
N GLY A 157 9.42 -0.27 -6.16
CA GLY A 157 10.08 0.04 -7.42
C GLY A 157 11.58 0.14 -7.29
N ASN A 158 12.24 0.54 -8.36
CA ASN A 158 13.67 0.84 -8.33
C ASN A 158 13.93 2.15 -7.57
N VAL A 159 15.03 2.23 -6.83
CA VAL A 159 15.44 3.47 -6.15
C VAL A 159 15.68 4.63 -7.13
N ASN A 160 16.18 4.32 -8.32
CA ASN A 160 16.44 5.28 -9.40
C ASN A 160 15.32 5.27 -10.45
N GLY A 161 14.13 4.78 -10.09
CA GLY A 161 12.99 4.68 -11.00
C GLY A 161 11.80 5.47 -10.49
N THR A 162 11.03 6.02 -11.43
CA THR A 162 9.71 6.59 -11.16
C THR A 162 8.60 5.55 -11.27
N CYS A 163 8.87 4.42 -11.94
CA CYS A 163 7.92 3.32 -12.08
C CYS A 163 7.75 2.60 -10.75
N THR A 164 6.50 2.50 -10.30
CA THR A 164 6.14 1.73 -9.12
C THR A 164 5.05 0.72 -9.43
N GLU A 165 5.12 -0.44 -8.77
CA GLU A 165 4.09 -1.48 -8.79
C GLU A 165 3.00 -1.31 -7.73
#